data_AF-A0A662CA73-F1
#
_entry.id   AF-A0A662CA73-F1
#
_cell.length_a   1.000
_cell.length_b   1.000
_cell.length_c   1.000
_cell.angle_alpha   90.00
_cell.angle_beta   90.00
_cell.angle_gamma   90.00
#
_symmetry.space_group_name_H-M   'P 1'
#
loop_
_entity.id
_entity.type
_entity.pdbx_description
1 polymer ?
#
loop_
_entity_poly.entity_id
_entity_poly.type
_entity_poly.pdbx_seq_one_letter_code
_entity_poly.pdbx_strand_id
1 'polypeptide(L)'
;MGGNNINLEELSQILDLMSRAVRTCQVYPPGHELRQTFLVQLYERLCSCLEGAGKLECRIEGLSVYDVSAQKVFEGRREDLFPWALYRSGIRGLAFFLGLSFDELKNFVTLMVNRSDDLLYYLLEADMPHVTFDVAEYVVLDGEEVEVPEGHWGPSEKSLKFEREASPAFPELPEDVALSEEDIAYLREELKAEEGRDYLSSYLDVILQVFPMEGYADVAQDFVKSVGLFALESLGWSDIYLCLNLAKRLKELLERGDLDSERASQVEEVLEMLRSPRTLELLRKNYSPSWGNSFEELLFLLDPSHTDELLSWLEQEEREGVKRALLKFLKEKIRSYPSLLASFFEKGGPRVKREMVRFATEFREIEESRRVLDMALDLDLEEVRKEALKMVLKLDPSSLERMVERFLGREDSEIRSILFDAILELGGEPSVAPLLFREVIREDFIGRSYLEKRLFFSALLLSNKVLFVEALKEVLASFPGWRGRKKWEETLGVAFTVAMDSEDMAFRELKGLIEASGNKRAVKVWERLLRAREGAR
;
A
#
# COMPACT_ATOMS: atom_id res chain seq x y z
N MET A 1 -23.90 -27.90 18.64
CA MET A 1 -24.24 -29.26 18.18
C MET A 1 -23.59 -29.48 16.82
N GLY A 2 -22.66 -30.38 16.59
CA GLY A 2 -21.66 -30.99 17.45
C GLY A 2 -20.32 -30.83 16.71
N GLY A 3 -19.27 -30.40 17.41
CA GLY A 3 -17.94 -30.32 16.82
C GLY A 3 -17.46 -31.74 16.57
N ASN A 4 -17.34 -32.12 15.30
CA ASN A 4 -16.57 -33.30 14.93
C ASN A 4 -15.13 -33.04 15.38
N ASN A 5 -14.70 -33.69 16.45
CA ASN A 5 -13.29 -33.72 16.80
C ASN A 5 -12.53 -34.36 15.64
N ILE A 6 -11.55 -33.63 15.10
CA ILE A 6 -10.61 -34.17 14.12
C ILE A 6 -9.94 -35.40 14.74
N ASN A 7 -9.87 -36.49 13.98
CA ASN A 7 -9.17 -37.69 14.44
C ASN A 7 -7.67 -37.37 14.61
N LEU A 8 -7.08 -37.75 15.74
CA LEU A 8 -5.65 -37.51 16.05
C LEU A 8 -4.73 -38.09 14.97
N GLU A 9 -5.11 -39.22 14.36
CA GLU A 9 -4.35 -39.82 13.25
C GLU A 9 -4.39 -38.95 11.98
N GLU A 10 -5.52 -38.32 11.68
CA GLU A 10 -5.66 -37.42 10.54
C GLU A 10 -4.88 -36.12 10.75
N LEU A 11 -4.93 -35.57 11.97
CA LEU A 11 -4.14 -34.39 12.35
C LEU A 11 -2.64 -34.67 12.24
N SER A 12 -2.18 -35.83 12.74
CA SER A 12 -0.78 -36.24 12.64
C SER A 12 -0.30 -36.36 11.18
N GLN A 13 -1.14 -36.94 10.29
CA GLN A 13 -0.84 -37.04 8.86
C GLN A 13 -0.72 -35.67 8.19
N ILE A 14 -1.60 -34.73 8.53
CA ILE A 14 -1.56 -33.35 8.00
C ILE A 14 -0.29 -32.64 8.46
N LEU A 15 0.11 -32.80 9.72
CA LEU A 15 1.32 -32.19 10.27
C LEU A 15 2.60 -32.80 9.66
N ASP A 16 2.61 -34.10 9.36
CA ASP A 16 3.71 -34.74 8.64
C ASP A 16 3.81 -34.22 7.20
N LEU A 17 2.68 -34.07 6.49
CA LEU A 17 2.64 -33.44 5.17
C LEU A 17 3.09 -31.97 5.22
N MET A 18 2.73 -31.23 6.26
CA MET A 18 3.19 -29.85 6.49
C MET A 18 4.71 -29.81 6.61
N SER A 19 5.30 -30.67 7.46
CA SER A 19 6.77 -30.75 7.62
C SER A 19 7.45 -31.10 6.29
N ARG A 20 6.92 -32.05 5.51
CA ARG A 20 7.46 -32.41 4.18
C ARG A 20 7.32 -31.28 3.17
N ALA A 21 6.20 -30.57 3.15
CA ALA A 21 5.99 -29.44 2.25
C ALA A 21 6.99 -28.32 2.56
N VAL A 22 7.18 -27.98 3.84
CA VAL A 22 8.16 -26.98 4.29
C VAL A 22 9.58 -27.37 3.86
N ARG A 23 10.00 -28.61 4.11
CA ARG A 23 11.34 -29.09 3.70
C ARG A 23 11.51 -29.06 2.18
N THR A 24 10.50 -29.49 1.43
CA THR A 24 10.54 -29.46 -0.04
C THR A 24 10.64 -28.02 -0.54
N CYS A 25 9.92 -27.10 0.08
CA CYS A 25 10.00 -25.67 -0.19
C CYS A 25 11.35 -25.07 0.24
N GLN A 26 12.05 -25.64 1.20
CA GLN A 26 13.41 -25.21 1.57
C GLN A 26 14.46 -25.65 0.54
N VAL A 27 14.36 -26.89 0.04
CA VAL A 27 15.42 -27.51 -0.78
C VAL A 27 15.33 -27.14 -2.26
N TYR A 28 14.14 -27.21 -2.86
CA TYR A 28 13.96 -26.93 -4.29
C TYR A 28 13.73 -25.44 -4.52
N PRO A 29 13.93 -24.85 -5.71
CA PRO A 29 13.61 -23.45 -5.99
C PRO A 29 12.11 -23.19 -6.28
N PRO A 30 11.62 -21.94 -6.19
CA PRO A 30 10.25 -21.58 -6.55
C PRO A 30 9.91 -22.00 -7.98
N GLY A 31 8.75 -22.63 -8.19
CA GLY A 31 8.33 -23.13 -9.51
C GLY A 31 8.67 -24.59 -9.80
N HIS A 32 9.50 -25.24 -8.99
CA HIS A 32 9.82 -26.67 -9.14
C HIS A 32 8.56 -27.56 -8.95
N GLU A 33 8.38 -28.57 -9.82
CA GLU A 33 7.19 -29.44 -9.84
C GLU A 33 6.93 -30.14 -8.49
N LEU A 34 8.00 -30.59 -7.81
CA LEU A 34 7.88 -31.19 -6.48
C LEU A 34 7.29 -30.23 -5.44
N ARG A 35 7.67 -28.94 -5.43
CA ARG A 35 7.08 -27.96 -4.49
C ARG A 35 5.58 -27.83 -4.71
N GLN A 36 5.17 -27.70 -5.97
CA GLN A 36 3.76 -27.56 -6.33
C GLN A 36 2.97 -28.81 -5.93
N THR A 37 3.54 -30.00 -6.18
CA THR A 37 2.90 -31.28 -5.86
C THR A 37 2.65 -31.43 -4.35
N PHE A 38 3.65 -31.15 -3.51
CA PHE A 38 3.49 -31.24 -2.05
C PHE A 38 2.53 -30.18 -1.48
N LEU A 39 2.54 -28.96 -2.02
CA LEU A 39 1.59 -27.91 -1.61
C LEU A 39 0.15 -28.26 -1.99
N VAL A 40 -0.08 -28.80 -3.20
CA VAL A 40 -1.41 -29.24 -3.64
C VAL A 40 -1.91 -30.40 -2.77
N GLN A 41 -1.06 -31.40 -2.49
CA GLN A 41 -1.42 -32.51 -1.60
C GLN A 41 -1.75 -32.05 -0.19
N LEU A 42 -0.97 -31.12 0.36
CA LEU A 42 -1.24 -30.52 1.67
C LEU A 42 -2.56 -29.76 1.67
N TYR A 43 -2.82 -28.97 0.62
CA TYR A 43 -4.06 -28.20 0.46
C TYR A 43 -5.29 -29.09 0.40
N GLU A 44 -5.31 -30.07 -0.50
CA GLU A 44 -6.42 -30.99 -0.67
C GLU A 44 -6.74 -31.74 0.64
N ARG A 45 -5.69 -32.17 1.37
CA ARG A 45 -5.86 -32.86 2.64
C ARG A 45 -6.37 -31.95 3.75
N LEU A 46 -5.88 -30.71 3.81
CA LEU A 46 -6.37 -29.69 4.76
C LEU A 46 -7.84 -29.34 4.48
N CYS A 47 -8.20 -29.06 3.23
CA CYS A 47 -9.58 -28.74 2.85
C CYS A 47 -10.54 -29.89 3.16
N SER A 48 -10.17 -31.13 2.83
CA SER A 48 -10.98 -32.30 3.16
C SER A 48 -11.21 -32.46 4.67
N CYS A 49 -10.21 -32.12 5.49
CA CYS A 49 -10.35 -32.13 6.95
C CYS A 49 -11.23 -30.98 7.46
N LEU A 50 -11.06 -29.77 6.90
CA LEU A 50 -11.82 -28.57 7.27
C LEU A 50 -13.29 -28.67 6.86
N GLU A 51 -13.63 -29.34 5.75
CA GLU A 51 -15.02 -29.62 5.36
C GLU A 51 -15.76 -30.49 6.40
N GLY A 52 -15.05 -31.38 7.09
CA GLY A 52 -15.61 -32.26 8.11
C GLY A 52 -15.68 -31.67 9.52
N ALA A 53 -14.71 -30.82 9.89
CA ALA A 53 -14.53 -30.30 11.25
C ALA A 53 -14.73 -28.79 11.40
N GLY A 54 -14.73 -28.02 10.30
CA GLY A 54 -14.89 -26.56 10.26
C GLY A 54 -13.66 -25.75 10.69
N LYS A 55 -12.84 -26.27 11.61
CA LYS A 55 -11.60 -25.66 12.10
C LYS A 55 -10.60 -26.75 12.48
N LEU A 56 -9.33 -26.54 12.14
CA LEU A 56 -8.19 -27.34 12.62
C LEU A 56 -7.35 -26.47 13.54
N GLU A 57 -7.13 -26.89 14.78
CA GLU A 57 -6.41 -26.12 15.79
C GLU A 57 -5.37 -27.00 16.49
N CYS A 58 -4.16 -26.49 16.66
CA CYS A 58 -3.10 -27.18 17.37
C CYS A 58 -2.23 -26.21 18.19
N ARG A 59 -1.62 -26.76 19.25
CA ARG A 59 -0.68 -26.05 20.13
C ARG A 59 0.74 -26.48 19.86
N ILE A 60 1.68 -25.56 19.98
CA ILE A 60 3.08 -25.75 19.61
C ILE A 60 3.95 -25.51 20.84
N GLU A 61 4.72 -26.52 21.23
CA GLU A 61 5.72 -26.42 22.31
C GLU A 61 7.06 -27.03 21.85
N GLY A 62 8.05 -26.17 21.66
CA GLY A 62 9.36 -26.55 21.13
C GLY A 62 9.27 -27.22 19.77
N LEU A 63 9.61 -28.51 19.72
CA LEU A 63 9.53 -29.36 18.53
C LEU A 63 8.25 -30.21 18.47
N SER A 64 7.39 -30.12 19.48
CA SER A 64 6.17 -30.94 19.57
C SER A 64 4.93 -30.11 19.25
N VAL A 65 3.96 -30.77 18.62
CA VAL A 65 2.63 -30.22 18.37
C VAL A 65 1.61 -31.07 19.11
N TYR A 66 0.67 -30.41 19.77
CA TYR A 66 -0.40 -31.00 20.57
C TYR A 66 -1.76 -30.61 20.00
N ASP A 67 -2.73 -31.51 20.14
CA ASP A 67 -4.14 -31.21 19.89
C ASP A 67 -4.73 -30.31 21.01
N VAL A 68 -5.92 -29.77 20.79
CA VAL A 68 -6.73 -29.03 21.77
C VAL A 68 -6.91 -29.81 23.08
N SER A 69 -6.93 -31.15 23.01
CA SER A 69 -7.01 -32.05 24.18
C SER A 69 -5.67 -32.28 24.91
N ALA A 70 -4.61 -31.53 24.56
CA ALA A 70 -3.25 -31.65 25.10
C ALA A 70 -2.57 -33.02 24.84
N GLN A 71 -3.03 -33.78 23.85
CA GLN A 71 -2.35 -34.99 23.40
C GLN A 71 -1.33 -34.66 22.32
N LYS A 72 -0.13 -35.22 22.43
CA LYS A 72 0.94 -35.01 21.44
C LYS A 72 0.57 -35.70 20.13
N VAL A 73 0.52 -34.95 19.03
CA VAL A 73 0.13 -35.44 17.70
C VAL A 73 1.27 -35.44 16.68
N PHE A 74 2.30 -34.64 16.91
CA PHE A 74 3.49 -34.58 16.07
C PHE A 74 4.73 -34.24 16.90
N GLU A 75 5.86 -34.84 16.55
CA GLU A 75 7.16 -34.57 17.15
C GLU A 75 8.18 -34.38 16.01
N GLY A 76 8.60 -33.12 15.82
CA GLY A 76 9.58 -32.73 14.83
C GLY A 76 10.99 -33.14 15.23
N ARG A 77 11.87 -33.28 14.24
CA ARG A 77 13.31 -33.49 14.47
C ARG A 77 14.02 -32.13 14.61
N ARG A 78 15.26 -32.14 15.13
CA ARG A 78 16.08 -30.92 15.25
C ARG A 78 16.35 -30.22 13.91
N GLU A 79 16.26 -30.96 12.81
CA GLU A 79 16.44 -30.49 11.44
C GLU A 79 15.16 -29.89 10.83
N ASP A 80 14.04 -29.96 11.54
CA ASP A 80 12.73 -29.59 10.98
C ASP A 80 12.44 -28.12 11.28
N LEU A 81 12.30 -27.33 10.22
CA LEU A 81 11.85 -25.93 10.32
C LEU A 81 10.47 -25.80 10.96
N PHE A 82 9.59 -26.77 10.72
CA PHE A 82 8.29 -26.90 11.39
C PHE A 82 8.41 -27.95 12.51
N PRO A 83 7.95 -27.73 13.76
CA PRO A 83 7.23 -26.60 14.37
C PRO A 83 8.15 -25.61 15.11
N TRP A 84 9.47 -25.80 15.01
CA TRP A 84 10.48 -24.99 15.69
C TRP A 84 10.41 -23.51 15.32
N ALA A 85 10.24 -23.19 14.03
CA ALA A 85 10.19 -21.80 13.55
C ALA A 85 9.02 -21.03 14.20
N LEU A 86 7.85 -21.67 14.31
CA LEU A 86 6.69 -21.08 14.98
C LEU A 86 6.98 -20.86 16.47
N TYR A 87 7.54 -21.87 17.16
CA TYR A 87 7.86 -21.75 18.57
C TYR A 87 8.90 -20.65 18.86
N ARG A 88 9.96 -20.57 18.06
CA ARG A 88 11.03 -19.56 18.19
C ARG A 88 10.49 -18.15 17.98
N SER A 89 9.54 -17.97 17.06
CA SER A 89 8.90 -16.68 16.80
C SER A 89 7.76 -16.34 17.77
N GLY A 90 7.61 -17.07 18.87
CA GLY A 90 6.63 -16.76 19.92
C GLY A 90 5.22 -17.29 19.65
N ILE A 91 5.00 -18.02 18.56
CA ILE A 91 3.71 -18.63 18.23
C ILE A 91 3.56 -19.92 19.04
N ARG A 92 2.44 -20.03 19.75
CA ARG A 92 2.09 -21.12 20.66
C ARG A 92 0.85 -21.88 20.19
N GLY A 93 0.06 -21.30 19.29
CA GLY A 93 -1.07 -21.97 18.67
C GLY A 93 -1.23 -21.58 17.21
N LEU A 94 -1.76 -22.51 16.43
CA LEU A 94 -2.03 -22.35 15.01
C LEU A 94 -3.42 -22.91 14.73
N ALA A 95 -4.24 -22.15 14.02
CA ALA A 95 -5.52 -22.64 13.55
C ALA A 95 -5.82 -22.27 12.09
N PHE A 96 -6.40 -23.22 11.38
CA PHE A 96 -6.91 -23.07 10.02
C PHE A 96 -8.43 -23.18 10.03
N PHE A 97 -9.11 -22.33 9.26
CA PHE A 97 -10.57 -22.30 9.16
C PHE A 97 -11.06 -22.74 7.78
N LEU A 98 -12.29 -23.23 7.74
CA LEU A 98 -13.00 -23.48 6.48
C LEU A 98 -13.02 -22.20 5.63
N GLY A 99 -12.71 -22.33 4.34
CA GLY A 99 -12.52 -21.20 3.42
C GLY A 99 -11.07 -20.91 3.06
N LEU A 100 -10.11 -21.62 3.68
CA LEU A 100 -8.68 -21.56 3.34
C LEU A 100 -8.46 -21.71 1.83
N SER A 101 -7.84 -20.70 1.24
CA SER A 101 -7.43 -20.69 -0.17
C SER A 101 -6.04 -21.32 -0.35
N PHE A 102 -5.77 -21.81 -1.56
CA PHE A 102 -4.46 -22.35 -1.91
C PHE A 102 -3.35 -21.30 -1.75
N ASP A 103 -3.65 -20.04 -2.10
CA ASP A 103 -2.71 -18.93 -2.00
C ASP A 103 -2.39 -18.58 -0.53
N GLU A 104 -3.35 -18.61 0.39
CA GLU A 104 -3.10 -18.46 1.83
C GLU A 104 -2.16 -19.55 2.36
N LEU A 105 -2.43 -20.82 2.03
CA LEU A 105 -1.58 -21.93 2.47
C LEU A 105 -0.16 -21.84 1.88
N LYS A 106 -0.07 -21.52 0.59
CA LYS A 106 1.21 -21.33 -0.10
C LYS A 106 1.98 -20.17 0.51
N ASN A 107 1.32 -19.06 0.82
CA ASN A 107 1.93 -17.91 1.47
C ASN A 107 2.45 -18.28 2.86
N PHE A 108 1.64 -18.96 3.67
CA PHE A 108 2.03 -19.46 5.00
C PHE A 108 3.31 -20.32 4.96
N VAL A 109 3.34 -21.35 4.10
CA VAL A 109 4.52 -22.23 3.96
C VAL A 109 5.74 -21.46 3.43
N THR A 110 5.53 -20.51 2.51
CA THR A 110 6.61 -19.69 1.95
C THR A 110 7.22 -18.76 3.00
N LEU A 111 6.40 -18.15 3.86
CA LEU A 111 6.86 -17.31 4.97
C LEU A 111 7.67 -18.12 5.98
N MET A 112 7.22 -19.34 6.31
CA MET A 112 7.98 -20.23 7.21
C MET A 112 9.38 -20.58 6.69
N VAL A 113 9.55 -20.72 5.38
CA VAL A 113 10.85 -21.06 4.77
C VAL A 113 11.74 -19.83 4.61
N ASN A 114 11.19 -18.71 4.11
CA ASN A 114 12.01 -17.57 3.70
C ASN A 114 12.28 -16.56 4.83
N ARG A 115 11.48 -16.58 5.91
CA ARG A 115 11.49 -15.56 6.97
C ARG A 115 11.44 -16.16 8.36
N SER A 116 12.14 -17.27 8.59
CA SER A 116 12.10 -18.01 9.87
C SER A 116 12.60 -17.24 11.09
N ASP A 117 13.37 -16.15 10.91
CA ASP A 117 13.90 -15.36 12.03
C ASP A 117 12.89 -14.33 12.58
N ASP A 118 12.02 -13.74 11.75
CA ASP A 118 11.00 -12.73 12.12
C ASP A 118 9.58 -13.16 11.69
N LEU A 119 9.31 -14.46 11.76
CA LEU A 119 8.11 -15.07 11.18
C LEU A 119 6.80 -14.46 11.70
N LEU A 120 6.71 -14.13 12.99
CA LEU A 120 5.49 -13.56 13.59
C LEU A 120 5.11 -12.23 12.96
N TYR A 121 6.08 -11.35 12.71
CA TYR A 121 5.82 -10.04 12.10
C TYR A 121 5.21 -10.20 10.70
N TYR A 122 5.83 -11.03 9.86
CA TYR A 122 5.34 -11.26 8.50
C TYR A 122 4.03 -12.03 8.44
N LEU A 123 3.77 -12.94 9.40
CA LEU A 123 2.48 -13.64 9.50
C LEU A 123 1.34 -12.70 9.94
N LEU A 124 1.62 -11.68 10.76
CA LEU A 124 0.63 -10.66 11.14
C LEU A 124 0.35 -9.65 10.01
N GLU A 125 1.36 -9.32 9.19
CA GLU A 125 1.17 -8.48 8.00
C GLU A 125 0.51 -9.22 6.82
N ALA A 126 0.64 -10.54 6.78
CA ALA A 126 0.03 -11.36 5.74
C ALA A 126 -1.50 -11.43 5.96
N ASP A 127 -2.26 -10.80 5.06
CA ASP A 127 -3.72 -10.83 5.04
C ASP A 127 -4.25 -12.25 4.74
N MET A 128 -4.33 -13.08 5.77
CA MET A 128 -4.75 -14.49 5.71
C MET A 128 -5.97 -14.72 6.62
N PRO A 129 -7.19 -14.32 6.20
CA PRO A 129 -8.39 -14.39 7.03
C PRO A 129 -8.73 -15.79 7.56
N HIS A 130 -8.24 -16.86 6.94
CA HIS A 130 -8.51 -18.24 7.36
C HIS A 130 -7.37 -18.91 8.15
N VAL A 131 -6.35 -18.15 8.55
CA VAL A 131 -5.25 -18.64 9.39
C VAL A 131 -5.10 -17.72 10.61
N THR A 132 -5.15 -18.29 11.81
CA THR A 132 -4.94 -17.52 13.05
C THR A 132 -3.84 -18.11 13.90
N PHE A 133 -3.18 -17.25 14.66
CA PHE A 133 -2.06 -17.60 15.53
C PHE A 133 -2.39 -17.21 16.97
N ASP A 134 -2.00 -18.07 17.91
CA ASP A 134 -1.94 -17.74 19.33
C ASP A 134 -0.48 -17.44 19.68
N VAL A 135 -0.23 -16.31 20.33
CA VAL A 135 1.10 -15.75 20.57
C VAL A 135 1.30 -15.66 22.08
N ALA A 136 2.48 -16.05 22.57
CA ALA A 136 2.79 -15.89 23.99
C ALA A 136 2.68 -14.42 24.41
N GLU A 137 1.89 -14.12 25.46
CA GLU A 137 1.87 -12.79 26.06
C GLU A 137 3.27 -12.45 26.58
N TYR A 138 3.88 -11.41 26.00
CA TYR A 138 5.11 -10.85 26.53
C TYR A 138 4.80 -10.12 27.84
N VAL A 139 5.10 -10.76 28.98
CA VAL A 139 5.33 -10.01 30.21
C VAL A 139 6.62 -9.22 29.99
N VAL A 140 6.52 -7.91 29.89
CA VAL A 140 7.68 -7.02 29.97
C VAL A 140 8.27 -7.18 31.36
N LEU A 141 9.31 -7.99 31.47
CA LEU A 141 10.10 -8.14 32.69
C LEU A 141 11.12 -7.00 32.72
N ASP A 142 10.73 -5.88 33.32
CA ASP A 142 11.69 -4.95 33.90
C ASP A 142 12.42 -5.67 35.05
N GLY A 143 13.66 -6.11 34.78
CA GLY A 143 14.75 -6.05 35.75
C GLY A 143 14.65 -6.78 37.11
N GLU A 144 13.89 -7.86 37.27
CA GLU A 144 14.00 -8.74 38.45
C GLU A 144 14.16 -10.22 38.04
N GLU A 145 15.20 -10.88 38.57
CA GLU A 145 15.28 -12.34 38.64
C GLU A 145 14.08 -12.84 39.46
N VAL A 146 13.14 -13.51 38.80
CA VAL A 146 12.04 -14.22 39.47
C VAL A 146 12.19 -15.71 39.19
N GLU A 147 12.24 -16.46 40.29
CA GLU A 147 12.37 -17.92 40.36
C GLU A 147 11.27 -18.64 39.56
N VAL A 148 11.70 -19.61 38.76
CA VAL A 148 10.81 -20.59 38.12
C VAL A 148 10.21 -21.46 39.22
N PRO A 149 8.87 -21.58 39.35
CA PRO A 149 8.28 -22.50 40.31
C PRO A 149 8.69 -23.94 39.97
N GLU A 150 9.38 -24.60 40.91
CA GLU A 150 9.62 -26.04 40.85
C GLU A 150 8.27 -26.78 40.83
N GLY A 151 8.04 -27.52 39.74
CA GLY A 151 6.86 -28.36 39.53
C GLY A 151 7.21 -29.65 38.79
N HIS A 152 8.11 -30.42 39.40
CA HIS A 152 8.38 -31.86 39.21
C HIS A 152 8.29 -32.48 37.80
N TRP A 153 9.48 -32.67 37.24
CA TRP A 153 9.82 -33.75 36.31
C TRP A 153 9.68 -35.14 36.96
N GLY A 154 9.36 -36.13 36.12
CA GLY A 154 9.74 -37.53 36.33
C GLY A 154 9.85 -38.25 34.98
N PRO A 155 11.05 -38.66 34.53
CA PRO A 155 11.18 -39.45 33.31
C PRO A 155 10.67 -40.87 33.58
N SER A 156 9.67 -41.33 32.82
CA SER A 156 9.37 -42.76 32.81
C SER A 156 10.45 -43.47 31.99
N GLU A 157 11.31 -44.19 32.68
CA GLU A 157 12.15 -45.24 32.14
C GLU A 157 11.31 -46.18 31.26
N LYS A 158 11.52 -46.12 29.94
CA LYS A 158 11.33 -47.25 29.03
C LYS A 158 12.08 -46.97 27.73
N SER A 159 13.34 -47.39 27.74
CA SER A 159 14.17 -47.56 26.56
C SER A 159 13.49 -48.52 25.59
N LEU A 160 13.14 -48.05 24.39
CA LEU A 160 12.87 -48.93 23.24
C LEU A 160 14.12 -48.91 22.36
N LYS A 161 14.89 -49.98 22.44
CA LYS A 161 15.95 -50.32 21.49
C LYS A 161 15.30 -50.54 20.12
N PHE A 162 15.82 -49.89 19.09
CA PHE A 162 15.61 -50.32 17.71
C PHE A 162 16.95 -50.69 17.10
N GLU A 163 17.05 -51.96 16.74
CA GLU A 163 18.16 -52.56 16.00
C GLU A 163 18.18 -51.96 14.59
N ARG A 164 19.33 -51.40 14.19
CA ARG A 164 19.60 -50.94 12.83
C ARG A 164 20.13 -52.12 12.04
N GLU A 165 19.33 -52.62 11.09
CA GLU A 165 19.85 -53.45 10.01
C GLU A 165 20.69 -52.58 9.04
N ALA A 166 21.79 -53.15 8.57
CA ALA A 166 22.93 -52.46 7.99
C ALA A 166 22.70 -51.94 6.57
N SER A 167 23.10 -50.69 6.33
CA SER A 167 23.40 -50.14 5.00
C SER A 167 24.82 -50.55 4.57
N PRO A 168 25.10 -50.63 3.25
CA PRO A 168 26.33 -51.24 2.72
C PRO A 168 27.58 -50.44 3.08
N ALA A 169 28.65 -51.18 3.38
CA ALA A 169 29.94 -50.65 3.83
C ALA A 169 30.62 -49.82 2.74
N PHE A 170 30.80 -48.52 3.01
CA PHE A 170 31.81 -47.71 2.35
C PHE A 170 33.18 -48.03 2.97
N PRO A 171 34.29 -47.95 2.20
CA PRO A 171 35.62 -48.10 2.77
C PRO A 171 35.82 -47.06 3.87
N GLU A 172 36.08 -47.55 5.09
CA GLU A 172 36.27 -46.73 6.28
C GLU A 172 37.45 -45.77 6.03
N LEU A 173 37.15 -44.47 6.11
CA LEU A 173 38.17 -43.44 6.20
C LEU A 173 39.01 -43.71 7.47
N PRO A 174 40.32 -43.41 7.47
CA PRO A 174 41.16 -43.54 8.67
C PRO A 174 40.50 -42.86 9.87
N GLU A 175 40.36 -43.57 10.99
CA GLU A 175 39.64 -43.14 12.20
C GLU A 175 40.20 -41.85 12.86
N ASP A 176 41.32 -41.32 12.37
CA ASP A 176 42.01 -40.15 12.92
C ASP A 176 41.74 -38.82 12.20
N VAL A 177 40.67 -38.72 11.40
CA VAL A 177 40.15 -37.42 10.93
C VAL A 177 38.77 -37.17 11.52
N ALA A 178 38.69 -37.22 12.86
CA ALA A 178 37.57 -36.64 13.56
C ALA A 178 37.70 -35.12 13.43
N LEU A 179 36.84 -34.52 12.59
CA LEU A 179 36.69 -33.07 12.54
C LEU A 179 36.40 -32.60 13.96
N SER A 180 37.24 -31.73 14.50
CA SER A 180 37.00 -31.15 15.81
C SER A 180 35.71 -30.31 15.78
N GLU A 181 35.12 -30.03 16.93
CA GLU A 181 33.97 -29.12 17.00
C GLU A 181 34.32 -27.74 16.43
N GLU A 182 35.59 -27.34 16.48
CA GLU A 182 36.13 -26.14 15.84
C GLU A 182 36.16 -26.26 14.32
N ASP A 183 36.56 -27.40 13.76
CA ASP A 183 36.54 -27.64 12.30
C ASP A 183 35.11 -27.68 11.76
N ILE A 184 34.17 -28.26 12.51
CA ILE A 184 32.75 -28.30 12.14
C ILE A 184 32.14 -26.89 12.23
N ALA A 185 32.52 -26.10 13.24
CA ALA A 185 32.09 -24.72 13.36
C ALA A 185 32.66 -23.86 12.21
N TYR A 186 33.95 -24.00 11.91
CA TYR A 186 34.62 -23.33 10.80
C TYR A 186 33.99 -23.70 9.45
N LEU A 187 33.77 -25.00 9.18
CA LEU A 187 33.14 -25.45 7.93
C LEU A 187 31.68 -24.98 7.82
N ARG A 188 30.93 -24.89 8.92
CA ARG A 188 29.57 -24.32 8.92
C ARG A 188 29.58 -22.81 8.70
N GLU A 189 30.57 -22.11 9.21
CA GLU A 189 30.76 -20.68 8.98
C GLU A 189 31.17 -20.40 7.53
N GLU A 190 32.10 -21.18 6.99
CA GLU A 190 32.53 -21.07 5.59
C GLU A 190 31.40 -21.47 4.63
N LEU A 191 30.63 -22.53 4.93
CA LEU A 191 29.46 -22.92 4.13
C LEU A 191 28.38 -21.83 4.15
N LYS A 192 28.12 -21.19 5.30
CA LYS A 192 27.20 -20.04 5.39
C LYS A 192 27.74 -18.82 4.64
N ALA A 193 29.04 -18.57 4.71
CA ALA A 193 29.69 -17.51 3.96
C ALA A 193 29.64 -17.77 2.45
N GLU A 194 29.64 -19.04 2.05
CA GLU A 194 29.67 -19.49 0.66
C GLU A 194 28.26 -19.61 0.03
N GLU A 195 27.26 -20.08 0.79
CA GLU A 195 25.83 -20.02 0.42
C GLU A 195 25.32 -18.57 0.22
N GLY A 196 26.00 -17.60 0.83
CA GLY A 196 25.75 -16.17 0.63
C GLY A 196 26.48 -15.54 -0.56
N ARG A 197 27.36 -16.27 -1.28
CA ARG A 197 28.12 -15.73 -2.41
C ARG A 197 27.28 -15.75 -3.68
N ASP A 198 27.12 -14.59 -4.31
CA ASP A 198 26.52 -14.47 -5.63
C ASP A 198 27.54 -14.85 -6.71
N TYR A 199 27.67 -16.16 -6.94
CA TYR A 199 28.57 -16.71 -7.95
C TYR A 199 28.23 -16.23 -9.35
N LEU A 200 26.95 -16.07 -9.68
CA LEU A 200 26.53 -15.62 -11.01
C LEU A 200 27.02 -14.19 -11.25
N SER A 201 26.85 -13.30 -10.29
CA SER A 201 27.48 -11.97 -10.33
C SER A 201 29.00 -12.07 -10.39
N SER A 202 29.65 -12.97 -9.66
CA SER A 202 31.11 -13.12 -9.72
C SER A 202 31.61 -13.61 -11.08
N TYR A 203 30.91 -14.55 -11.71
CA TYR A 203 31.21 -15.02 -13.07
C TYR A 203 30.98 -13.91 -14.10
N LEU A 204 29.86 -13.19 -13.98
CA LEU A 204 29.59 -12.04 -14.84
C LEU A 204 30.64 -10.95 -14.69
N ASP A 205 31.20 -10.72 -13.50
CA ASP A 205 32.30 -9.77 -13.29
C ASP A 205 33.55 -10.18 -14.05
N VAL A 206 33.97 -11.43 -13.89
CA VAL A 206 35.16 -11.95 -14.56
C VAL A 206 34.98 -11.86 -16.07
N ILE A 207 33.80 -12.22 -16.59
CA ILE A 207 33.56 -12.20 -18.03
C ILE A 207 33.49 -10.76 -18.55
N LEU A 208 32.82 -9.85 -17.85
CA LEU A 208 32.76 -8.43 -18.22
C LEU A 208 34.12 -7.72 -18.07
N GLN A 209 35.03 -8.21 -17.22
CA GLN A 209 36.42 -7.75 -17.15
C GLN A 209 37.29 -8.23 -18.32
N VAL A 210 36.96 -9.38 -18.90
CA VAL A 210 37.65 -9.91 -20.09
C VAL A 210 37.13 -9.24 -21.37
N PHE A 211 35.91 -8.69 -21.35
CA PHE A 211 35.27 -8.04 -22.49
C PHE A 211 36.09 -6.91 -23.16
N PRO A 212 36.79 -6.02 -22.44
CA PRO A 212 37.62 -4.98 -23.06
C PRO A 212 38.91 -5.50 -23.71
N MET A 213 39.31 -6.75 -23.47
CA MET A 213 40.58 -7.28 -23.98
C MET A 213 40.57 -7.43 -25.51
N GLU A 214 41.65 -7.02 -26.18
CA GLU A 214 41.76 -7.01 -27.65
C GLU A 214 41.55 -8.38 -28.30
N GLY A 215 41.90 -9.48 -27.61
CA GLY A 215 41.84 -10.85 -28.14
C GLY A 215 40.43 -11.46 -28.28
N TYR A 216 39.37 -10.77 -27.86
CA TYR A 216 38.01 -11.33 -27.82
C TYR A 216 36.97 -10.50 -28.61
N ALA A 217 37.42 -9.62 -29.52
CA ALA A 217 36.53 -8.74 -30.29
C ALA A 217 35.42 -9.46 -31.08
N ASP A 218 35.74 -10.60 -31.71
CA ASP A 218 34.77 -11.33 -32.54
C ASP A 218 33.69 -12.06 -31.71
N VAL A 219 34.00 -12.41 -30.45
CA VAL A 219 33.08 -13.12 -29.54
C VAL A 219 32.27 -12.14 -28.68
N ALA A 220 32.80 -10.93 -28.49
CA ALA A 220 32.22 -9.86 -27.69
C ALA A 220 30.78 -9.50 -28.11
N GLN A 221 30.51 -9.44 -29.41
CA GLN A 221 29.21 -9.02 -29.92
C GLN A 221 28.08 -10.01 -29.54
N ASP A 222 28.25 -11.28 -29.89
CA ASP A 222 27.26 -12.32 -29.59
C ASP A 222 27.10 -12.53 -28.09
N PHE A 223 28.21 -12.36 -27.35
CA PHE A 223 28.19 -12.45 -25.90
C PHE A 223 27.37 -11.33 -25.26
N VAL A 224 27.62 -10.06 -25.58
CA VAL A 224 26.89 -8.92 -24.99
C VAL A 224 25.40 -8.98 -25.32
N LYS A 225 25.06 -9.38 -26.55
CA LYS A 225 23.66 -9.64 -26.93
C LYS A 225 23.04 -10.76 -26.08
N SER A 226 23.77 -11.85 -25.85
CA SER A 226 23.32 -12.95 -24.99
C SER A 226 23.13 -12.50 -23.53
N VAL A 227 24.02 -11.66 -23.01
CA VAL A 227 23.88 -11.06 -21.67
C VAL A 227 22.63 -10.18 -21.59
N GLY A 228 22.36 -9.39 -22.62
CA GLY A 228 21.14 -8.58 -22.69
C GLY A 228 19.87 -9.43 -22.74
N LEU A 229 19.84 -10.49 -23.54
CA LEU A 229 18.72 -11.43 -23.60
C LEU A 229 18.53 -12.15 -22.26
N PHE A 230 19.62 -12.57 -21.62
CA PHE A 230 19.59 -13.19 -20.31
C PHE A 230 19.02 -12.24 -19.23
N ALA A 231 19.38 -10.95 -19.26
CA ALA A 231 18.80 -9.95 -18.37
C ALA A 231 17.29 -9.78 -18.57
N LEU A 232 16.81 -9.83 -19.82
CA LEU A 232 15.37 -9.82 -20.11
C LEU A 232 14.67 -11.10 -19.63
N GLU A 233 15.27 -12.26 -19.83
CA GLU A 233 14.73 -13.54 -19.36
C GLU A 233 14.70 -13.63 -17.83
N SER A 234 15.68 -13.04 -17.13
CA SER A 234 15.70 -12.99 -15.66
C SER A 234 14.51 -12.22 -15.09
N LEU A 235 14.11 -11.12 -15.74
CA LEU A 235 12.86 -10.41 -15.42
C LEU A 235 11.62 -11.30 -15.67
N GLY A 236 11.70 -12.19 -16.65
CA GLY A 236 10.73 -13.27 -16.90
C GLY A 236 10.53 -14.20 -15.71
N TRP A 237 11.60 -14.50 -14.97
CA TRP A 237 11.60 -15.38 -13.80
C TRP A 237 11.46 -14.63 -12.46
N SER A 238 11.06 -13.36 -12.51
CA SER A 238 10.96 -12.46 -11.34
C SER A 238 12.28 -12.18 -10.61
N ASP A 239 13.43 -12.36 -11.27
CA ASP A 239 14.75 -12.00 -10.73
C ASP A 239 15.18 -10.62 -11.22
N ILE A 240 14.80 -9.60 -10.44
CA ILE A 240 15.17 -8.20 -10.71
C ILE A 240 16.64 -7.89 -10.37
N TYR A 241 17.22 -8.61 -9.42
CA TYR A 241 18.55 -8.30 -8.91
C TYR A 241 19.61 -8.57 -9.98
N LEU A 242 19.47 -9.67 -10.72
CA LEU A 242 20.35 -9.97 -11.85
C LEU A 242 20.25 -8.92 -12.94
N CYS A 243 19.03 -8.53 -13.35
CA CYS A 243 18.86 -7.49 -14.36
C CYS A 243 19.45 -6.15 -13.90
N LEU A 244 19.25 -5.78 -12.64
CA LEU A 244 19.79 -4.56 -12.05
C LEU A 244 21.32 -4.55 -12.00
N ASN A 245 21.93 -5.64 -11.52
CA ASN A 245 23.38 -5.76 -11.43
C ASN A 245 24.03 -5.74 -12.81
N LEU A 246 23.43 -6.42 -13.79
CA LEU A 246 23.87 -6.40 -15.18
C LEU A 246 23.80 -4.99 -15.77
N ALA A 247 22.66 -4.32 -15.64
CA ALA A 247 22.49 -2.96 -16.14
C ALA A 247 23.49 -1.98 -15.51
N LYS A 248 23.77 -2.09 -14.19
CA LYS A 248 24.76 -1.25 -13.50
C LYS A 248 26.15 -1.46 -14.09
N ARG A 249 26.57 -2.71 -14.26
CA ARG A 249 27.91 -3.04 -14.77
C ARG A 249 28.10 -2.64 -16.22
N LEU A 250 27.09 -2.83 -17.07
CA LEU A 250 27.13 -2.36 -18.45
C LEU A 250 27.29 -0.83 -18.52
N LYS A 251 26.60 -0.10 -17.64
CA LYS A 251 26.76 1.36 -17.54
C LYS A 251 28.13 1.76 -17.01
N GLU A 252 28.63 1.10 -15.96
CA GLU A 252 29.98 1.34 -15.44
C GLU A 252 31.06 1.09 -16.49
N LEU A 253 30.91 0.06 -17.33
CA LEU A 253 31.83 -0.22 -18.43
C LEU A 253 31.85 0.90 -19.47
N LEU A 254 30.71 1.48 -19.82
CA LEU A 254 30.63 2.65 -20.70
C LEU A 254 31.29 3.88 -20.05
N GLU A 255 31.03 4.12 -18.76
CA GLU A 255 31.55 5.28 -18.03
C GLU A 255 33.07 5.25 -17.83
N ARG A 256 33.68 4.06 -17.72
CA ARG A 256 35.14 3.89 -17.62
C ARG A 256 35.88 4.34 -18.88
N GLY A 257 35.22 4.27 -20.05
CA GLY A 257 35.81 4.68 -21.33
C GLY A 257 36.89 3.75 -21.87
N ASP A 258 36.99 2.53 -21.33
CA ASP A 258 37.99 1.52 -21.74
C ASP A 258 37.60 0.76 -23.02
N LEU A 259 36.43 1.07 -23.59
CA LEU A 259 35.88 0.40 -24.77
C LEU A 259 36.18 1.18 -26.05
N ASP A 260 36.47 0.47 -27.14
CA ASP A 260 36.46 1.06 -28.48
C ASP A 260 35.03 1.45 -28.93
N SER A 261 34.96 2.23 -30.01
CA SER A 261 33.70 2.76 -30.55
C SER A 261 32.69 1.67 -30.93
N GLU A 262 33.14 0.49 -31.35
CA GLU A 262 32.27 -0.61 -31.78
C GLU A 262 31.67 -1.34 -30.58
N ARG A 263 32.50 -1.67 -29.58
CA ARG A 263 32.07 -2.32 -28.34
C ARG A 263 31.20 -1.41 -27.47
N ALA A 264 31.52 -0.12 -27.42
CA ALA A 264 30.68 0.87 -26.74
C ALA A 264 29.27 0.89 -27.37
N SER A 265 29.18 0.92 -28.70
CA SER A 265 27.89 0.87 -29.41
C SER A 265 27.11 -0.42 -29.15
N GLN A 266 27.79 -1.57 -29.01
CA GLN A 266 27.14 -2.84 -28.67
C GLN A 266 26.55 -2.85 -27.25
N VAL A 267 27.27 -2.28 -26.28
CA VAL A 267 26.77 -2.15 -24.90
C VAL A 267 25.59 -1.17 -24.85
N GLU A 268 25.65 -0.07 -25.58
CA GLU A 268 24.52 0.86 -25.73
C GLU A 268 23.30 0.20 -26.37
N GLU A 269 23.48 -0.63 -27.42
CA GLU A 269 22.39 -1.40 -28.06
C GLU A 269 21.66 -2.29 -27.04
N VAL A 270 22.41 -2.94 -26.14
CA VAL A 270 21.83 -3.76 -25.07
C VAL A 270 21.11 -2.91 -24.02
N LEU A 271 21.66 -1.77 -23.62
CA LEU A 271 20.98 -0.86 -22.69
C LEU A 271 19.68 -0.31 -23.30
N GLU A 272 19.68 0.04 -24.59
CA GLU A 272 18.48 0.45 -25.32
C GLU A 272 17.44 -0.67 -25.42
N MET A 273 17.88 -1.92 -25.61
CA MET A 273 16.99 -3.08 -25.54
C MET A 273 16.37 -3.21 -24.14
N LEU A 274 17.12 -2.97 -23.07
CA LEU A 274 16.58 -2.95 -21.70
C LEU A 274 15.67 -1.74 -21.44
N ARG A 275 15.80 -0.63 -22.18
CA ARG A 275 14.89 0.54 -22.14
C ARG A 275 13.60 0.36 -22.92
N SER A 276 13.45 -0.79 -23.60
CA SER A 276 12.31 -1.04 -24.49
C SER A 276 10.97 -1.19 -23.75
N PRO A 277 9.84 -0.99 -24.46
CA PRO A 277 8.49 -1.24 -23.94
C PRO A 277 8.32 -2.66 -23.38
N ARG A 278 9.00 -3.63 -23.99
CA ARG A 278 8.98 -5.04 -23.59
C ARG A 278 9.52 -5.23 -22.17
N THR A 279 10.57 -4.49 -21.79
CA THR A 279 11.09 -4.54 -20.42
C THR A 279 10.07 -4.02 -19.43
N LEU A 280 9.40 -2.90 -19.74
CA LEU A 280 8.34 -2.35 -18.89
C LEU A 280 7.17 -3.34 -18.72
N GLU A 281 6.80 -4.04 -19.78
CA GLU A 281 5.77 -5.08 -19.71
C GLU A 281 6.19 -6.25 -18.82
N LEU A 282 7.43 -6.72 -18.94
CA LEU A 282 7.99 -7.79 -18.10
C LEU A 282 8.05 -7.35 -16.63
N LEU A 283 8.53 -6.13 -16.36
CA LEU A 283 8.55 -5.55 -15.01
C LEU A 283 7.15 -5.47 -14.42
N ARG A 284 6.17 -5.06 -15.22
CA ARG A 284 4.76 -4.97 -14.79
C ARG A 284 4.18 -6.33 -14.45
N LYS A 285 4.37 -7.31 -15.33
CA LYS A 285 3.79 -8.65 -15.23
C LYS A 285 4.40 -9.48 -14.11
N ASN A 286 5.71 -9.41 -13.95
CA ASN A 286 6.46 -10.29 -13.06
C ASN A 286 6.87 -9.62 -11.74
N TYR A 287 6.36 -8.41 -11.47
CA TYR A 287 6.63 -7.69 -10.22
C TYR A 287 6.34 -8.55 -9.00
N SER A 288 7.33 -8.62 -8.11
CA SER A 288 7.24 -9.26 -6.80
C SER A 288 7.44 -8.21 -5.69
N PRO A 289 6.67 -8.26 -4.59
CA PRO A 289 6.91 -7.42 -3.41
C PRO A 289 8.34 -7.55 -2.86
N SER A 290 9.00 -8.70 -3.07
CA SER A 290 10.39 -8.93 -2.67
C SER A 290 11.40 -8.01 -3.35
N TRP A 291 11.04 -7.37 -4.47
CA TRP A 291 11.92 -6.47 -5.20
C TRP A 291 12.28 -5.21 -4.41
N GLY A 292 11.44 -4.81 -3.44
CA GLY A 292 11.68 -3.64 -2.60
C GLY A 292 12.13 -2.41 -3.42
N ASN A 293 13.27 -1.84 -3.04
CA ASN A 293 13.85 -0.67 -3.70
C ASN A 293 14.53 -0.97 -5.03
N SER A 294 14.83 -2.24 -5.34
CA SER A 294 15.51 -2.63 -6.58
C SER A 294 14.66 -2.35 -7.82
N PHE A 295 13.32 -2.36 -7.68
CA PHE A 295 12.41 -1.93 -8.73
C PHE A 295 12.60 -0.45 -9.08
N GLU A 296 12.60 0.40 -8.06
CA GLU A 296 12.83 1.83 -8.24
C GLU A 296 14.22 2.07 -8.84
N GLU A 297 15.25 1.45 -8.26
CA GLU A 297 16.63 1.62 -8.73
C GLU A 297 16.81 1.21 -10.20
N LEU A 298 16.22 0.08 -10.61
CA LEU A 298 16.24 -0.36 -12.01
C LEU A 298 15.51 0.62 -12.91
N LEU A 299 14.33 1.10 -12.50
CA LEU A 299 13.54 2.06 -13.27
C LEU A 299 14.33 3.36 -13.53
N PHE A 300 15.00 3.88 -12.50
CA PHE A 300 15.85 5.07 -12.59
C PHE A 300 17.12 4.83 -13.41
N LEU A 301 17.73 3.65 -13.29
CA LEU A 301 18.92 3.29 -14.03
C LEU A 301 18.66 3.17 -15.53
N LEU A 302 17.54 2.52 -15.89
CA LEU A 302 17.13 2.36 -17.27
C LEU A 302 16.70 3.70 -17.87
N ASP A 303 16.02 4.55 -17.11
CA ASP A 303 15.46 5.81 -17.60
C ASP A 303 14.65 5.62 -18.91
N PRO A 304 13.60 4.78 -18.91
CA PRO A 304 12.83 4.47 -20.11
C PRO A 304 12.34 5.74 -20.83
N SER A 305 12.51 5.77 -22.15
CA SER A 305 12.10 6.87 -23.04
C SER A 305 10.60 6.85 -23.34
N HIS A 306 9.97 5.68 -23.27
CA HIS A 306 8.57 5.43 -23.59
C HIS A 306 7.61 5.84 -22.45
N THR A 307 7.51 7.15 -22.23
CA THR A 307 6.71 7.72 -21.12
C THR A 307 5.22 7.39 -21.22
N ASP A 308 4.66 7.26 -22.43
CA ASP A 308 3.24 6.95 -22.64
C ASP A 308 2.84 5.58 -22.05
N GLU A 309 3.75 4.60 -22.13
CA GLU A 309 3.54 3.27 -21.54
C GLU A 309 3.59 3.31 -20.01
N LEU A 310 4.49 4.13 -19.44
CA LEU A 310 4.54 4.36 -18.00
C LEU A 310 3.27 5.04 -17.48
N LEU A 311 2.73 6.01 -18.22
CA LEU A 311 1.46 6.65 -17.85
C LEU A 311 0.32 5.63 -17.90
N SER A 312 0.29 4.79 -18.94
CA SER A 312 -0.72 3.72 -19.05
C SER A 312 -0.62 2.69 -17.92
N TRP A 313 0.61 2.37 -17.51
CA TRP A 313 0.87 1.48 -16.38
C TRP A 313 0.38 2.12 -15.07
N LEU A 314 0.76 3.37 -14.80
CA LEU A 314 0.33 4.10 -13.60
C LEU A 314 -1.20 4.20 -13.48
N GLU A 315 -1.92 4.36 -14.60
CA GLU A 315 -3.38 4.40 -14.59
C GLU A 315 -4.00 3.08 -14.10
N GLN A 316 -3.44 1.95 -14.54
CA GLN A 316 -3.95 0.60 -14.28
C GLN A 316 -3.34 -0.07 -13.04
N GLU A 317 -2.30 0.50 -12.45
CA GLU A 317 -1.60 -0.11 -11.32
C GLU A 317 -2.43 0.00 -10.04
N GLU A 318 -2.47 -1.08 -9.25
CA GLU A 318 -3.19 -1.12 -7.97
C GLU A 318 -2.24 -1.17 -6.78
N ARG A 319 -1.03 -1.72 -6.98
CA ARG A 319 -0.03 -1.92 -5.92
C ARG A 319 0.64 -0.61 -5.54
N GLU A 320 0.50 -0.22 -4.27
CA GLU A 320 1.04 1.05 -3.75
C GLU A 320 2.56 1.17 -3.84
N GLY A 321 3.30 0.06 -3.72
CA GLY A 321 4.76 0.06 -3.90
C GLY A 321 5.17 0.49 -5.32
N VAL A 322 4.53 -0.07 -6.34
CA VAL A 322 4.80 0.22 -7.75
C VAL A 322 4.36 1.64 -8.10
N LYS A 323 3.16 2.05 -7.67
CA LYS A 323 2.66 3.43 -7.89
C LYS A 323 3.63 4.46 -7.35
N ARG A 324 4.11 4.29 -6.11
CA ARG A 324 5.05 5.22 -5.49
C ARG A 324 6.37 5.31 -6.27
N ALA A 325 6.93 4.18 -6.71
CA ALA A 325 8.15 4.17 -7.51
C ALA A 325 7.95 4.85 -8.88
N LEU A 326 6.86 4.56 -9.59
CA LEU A 326 6.52 5.21 -10.87
C LEU A 326 6.33 6.72 -10.69
N LEU A 327 5.58 7.15 -9.67
CA LEU A 327 5.35 8.56 -9.38
C LEU A 327 6.65 9.28 -9.03
N LYS A 328 7.52 8.67 -8.22
CA LYS A 328 8.84 9.22 -7.88
C LYS A 328 9.71 9.39 -9.12
N PHE A 329 9.70 8.41 -10.02
CA PHE A 329 10.42 8.48 -11.30
C PHE A 329 9.90 9.60 -12.20
N LEU A 330 8.58 9.68 -12.41
CA LEU A 330 7.97 10.74 -13.23
C LEU A 330 8.24 12.12 -12.64
N LYS A 331 8.17 12.25 -11.31
CA LYS A 331 8.49 13.50 -10.60
C LYS A 331 9.94 13.93 -10.83
N GLU A 332 10.89 13.01 -10.79
CA GLU A 332 12.30 13.35 -11.07
C GLU A 332 12.50 13.72 -12.55
N LYS A 333 11.84 13.03 -13.49
CA LYS A 333 11.85 13.43 -14.91
C LYS A 333 11.31 14.85 -15.11
N ILE A 334 10.20 15.21 -14.45
CA ILE A 334 9.64 16.56 -14.51
C ILE A 334 10.61 17.57 -13.91
N ARG A 335 11.31 17.22 -12.82
CA ARG A 335 12.32 18.09 -12.22
C ARG A 335 13.47 18.38 -13.18
N SER A 336 13.90 17.39 -13.95
CA SER A 336 14.94 17.58 -14.99
C SER A 336 14.40 18.29 -16.24
N TYR A 337 13.16 18.03 -16.63
CA TYR A 337 12.52 18.55 -17.84
C TYR A 337 11.08 19.03 -17.52
N PRO A 338 10.91 20.27 -17.04
CA PRO A 338 9.61 20.75 -16.58
C PRO A 338 8.49 20.77 -17.64
N SER A 339 8.85 20.89 -18.91
CA SER A 339 7.93 20.81 -20.04
C SER A 339 7.18 19.48 -20.13
N LEU A 340 7.72 18.41 -19.54
CA LEU A 340 7.06 17.10 -19.46
C LEU A 340 5.79 17.13 -18.60
N LEU A 341 5.67 18.04 -17.64
CA LEU A 341 4.49 18.11 -16.75
C LEU A 341 3.20 18.30 -17.55
N ALA A 342 3.19 19.28 -18.47
CA ALA A 342 2.04 19.54 -19.33
C ALA A 342 1.78 18.37 -20.30
N SER A 343 2.84 17.80 -20.89
CA SER A 343 2.75 16.65 -21.79
C SER A 343 2.13 15.43 -21.09
N PHE A 344 2.59 15.10 -19.88
CA PHE A 344 2.05 13.99 -19.10
C PHE A 344 0.62 14.22 -18.66
N PHE A 345 0.26 15.46 -18.33
CA PHE A 345 -1.12 15.82 -18.03
C PHE A 345 -2.05 15.67 -19.25
N GLU A 346 -1.62 16.06 -20.44
CA GLU A 346 -2.41 15.94 -21.67
C GLU A 346 -2.64 14.48 -22.07
N LYS A 347 -1.59 13.65 -22.01
CA LYS A 347 -1.63 12.24 -22.42
C LYS A 347 -2.16 11.28 -21.36
N GLY A 348 -2.10 11.67 -20.09
CA GLY A 348 -2.50 10.83 -18.96
C GLY A 348 -4.00 10.58 -18.86
N GLY A 349 -4.37 9.47 -18.23
CA GLY A 349 -5.76 9.21 -17.81
C GLY A 349 -6.18 10.03 -16.59
N PRO A 350 -7.42 9.86 -16.10
CA PRO A 350 -7.94 10.62 -14.95
C PRO A 350 -7.05 10.53 -13.70
N ARG A 351 -6.52 9.34 -13.37
CA ARG A 351 -5.65 9.19 -12.19
C ARG A 351 -4.33 9.92 -12.41
N VAL A 352 -3.68 9.71 -13.56
CA VAL A 352 -2.43 10.41 -13.89
C VAL A 352 -2.62 11.92 -13.82
N LYS A 353 -3.70 12.46 -14.42
CA LYS A 353 -4.00 13.90 -14.40
C LYS A 353 -4.10 14.46 -12.99
N ARG A 354 -4.72 13.72 -12.06
CA ARG A 354 -4.79 14.12 -10.65
C ARG A 354 -3.41 14.17 -9.99
N GLU A 355 -2.54 13.18 -10.27
CA GLU A 355 -1.18 13.20 -9.71
C GLU A 355 -0.32 14.31 -10.34
N MET A 356 -0.49 14.62 -11.63
CA MET A 356 0.18 15.76 -12.27
C MET A 356 -0.28 17.11 -11.67
N VAL A 357 -1.56 17.25 -11.31
CA VAL A 357 -2.06 18.41 -10.57
C VAL A 357 -1.37 18.55 -9.21
N ARG A 358 -1.14 17.43 -8.50
CA ARG A 358 -0.38 17.45 -7.25
C ARG A 358 1.08 17.84 -7.49
N PHE A 359 1.74 17.30 -8.52
CA PHE A 359 3.10 17.70 -8.87
C PHE A 359 3.20 19.18 -9.23
N ALA A 360 2.22 19.75 -9.94
CA ALA A 360 2.18 21.18 -10.25
C ALA A 360 2.27 22.06 -8.98
N THR A 361 1.76 21.58 -7.83
CA THR A 361 1.90 22.32 -6.57
C THR A 361 3.30 22.33 -5.99
N GLU A 362 4.04 21.26 -6.19
CA GLU A 362 5.42 21.14 -5.71
C GLU A 362 6.36 21.95 -6.61
N PHE A 363 6.05 22.06 -7.92
CA PHE A 363 6.82 22.79 -8.91
C PHE A 363 6.27 24.20 -9.22
N ARG A 364 5.76 24.90 -8.19
CA ARG A 364 5.03 26.18 -8.35
C ARG A 364 5.77 27.31 -9.08
N GLU A 365 7.10 27.24 -9.14
CA GLU A 365 7.97 28.26 -9.75
C GLU A 365 8.04 28.13 -11.28
N ILE A 366 7.51 27.04 -11.82
CA ILE A 366 7.59 26.70 -13.24
C ILE A 366 6.27 27.11 -13.91
N GLU A 367 6.35 27.78 -15.07
CA GLU A 367 5.18 28.28 -15.80
C GLU A 367 4.21 27.16 -16.17
N GLU A 368 4.73 25.97 -16.49
CA GLU A 368 3.98 24.77 -16.83
C GLU A 368 3.04 24.34 -15.69
N SER A 369 3.39 24.58 -14.43
CA SER A 369 2.55 24.25 -13.29
C SER A 369 1.26 25.05 -13.29
N ARG A 370 1.33 26.36 -13.59
CA ARG A 370 0.14 27.22 -13.72
C ARG A 370 -0.73 26.76 -14.88
N ARG A 371 -0.09 26.47 -16.02
CA ARG A 371 -0.79 25.96 -17.22
C ARG A 371 -1.55 24.66 -16.92
N VAL A 372 -0.94 23.70 -16.22
CA VAL A 372 -1.59 22.44 -15.85
C VAL A 372 -2.76 22.67 -14.89
N LEU A 373 -2.60 23.54 -13.88
CA LEU A 373 -3.69 23.87 -12.97
C LEU A 373 -4.88 24.52 -13.70
N ASP A 374 -4.62 25.48 -14.59
CA ASP A 374 -5.67 26.12 -15.39
C ASP A 374 -6.38 25.11 -16.30
N MET A 375 -5.62 24.26 -17.00
CA MET A 375 -6.19 23.18 -17.83
C MET A 375 -7.05 22.23 -17.00
N ALA A 376 -6.61 21.86 -15.80
CA ALA A 376 -7.33 20.96 -14.89
C ALA A 376 -8.65 21.55 -14.40
N LEU A 377 -8.72 22.87 -14.19
CA LEU A 377 -9.96 23.56 -13.82
C LEU A 377 -11.01 23.55 -14.96
N ASP A 378 -10.57 23.50 -16.21
CA ASP A 378 -11.43 23.46 -17.40
C ASP A 378 -11.84 22.05 -17.83
N LEU A 379 -11.16 21.01 -17.35
CA LEU A 379 -11.48 19.64 -17.73
C LEU A 379 -12.88 19.21 -17.26
N ASP A 380 -13.56 18.42 -18.09
CA ASP A 380 -14.82 17.75 -17.76
C ASP A 380 -14.60 16.44 -16.99
N LEU A 381 -13.70 16.49 -16.01
CA LEU A 381 -13.40 15.41 -15.08
C LEU A 381 -13.50 15.96 -13.67
N GLU A 382 -14.59 15.64 -12.99
CA GLU A 382 -14.95 16.19 -11.68
C GLU A 382 -13.83 16.00 -10.64
N GLU A 383 -13.28 14.79 -10.53
CA GLU A 383 -12.22 14.46 -9.58
C GLU A 383 -10.92 15.26 -9.80
N VAL A 384 -10.55 15.49 -11.07
CA VAL A 384 -9.35 16.27 -11.42
C VAL A 384 -9.58 17.75 -11.12
N ARG A 385 -10.77 18.25 -11.43
CA ARG A 385 -11.17 19.65 -11.18
C ARG A 385 -11.21 19.96 -9.69
N LYS A 386 -11.76 19.05 -8.86
CA LYS A 386 -11.78 19.16 -7.40
C LYS A 386 -10.36 19.26 -6.84
N GLU A 387 -9.47 18.36 -7.27
CA GLU A 387 -8.08 18.39 -6.82
C GLU A 387 -7.39 19.69 -7.25
N ALA A 388 -7.57 20.11 -8.50
CA ALA A 388 -6.99 21.35 -9.01
C ALA A 388 -7.48 22.58 -8.24
N LEU A 389 -8.77 22.65 -7.94
CA LEU A 389 -9.34 23.75 -7.15
C LEU A 389 -8.74 23.80 -5.74
N LYS A 390 -8.67 22.66 -5.04
CA LYS A 390 -8.03 22.58 -3.72
C LYS A 390 -6.59 23.07 -3.78
N MET A 391 -5.84 22.62 -4.79
CA MET A 391 -4.45 22.96 -4.97
C MET A 391 -4.25 24.45 -5.29
N VAL A 392 -5.07 25.02 -6.18
CA VAL A 392 -5.02 26.45 -6.54
C VAL A 392 -5.32 27.33 -5.33
N LEU A 393 -6.38 27.03 -4.57
CA LEU A 393 -6.75 27.81 -3.38
C LEU A 393 -5.70 27.72 -2.26
N LYS A 394 -5.07 26.55 -2.10
CA LYS A 394 -3.98 26.36 -1.14
C LYS A 394 -2.72 27.17 -1.51
N LEU A 395 -2.42 27.29 -2.81
CA LEU A 395 -1.24 28.01 -3.30
C LEU A 395 -1.45 29.52 -3.38
N ASP A 396 -2.62 29.93 -3.85
CA ASP A 396 -2.98 31.33 -4.06
C ASP A 396 -4.40 31.58 -3.52
N PRO A 397 -4.54 31.84 -2.20
CA PRO A 397 -5.83 32.21 -1.62
C PRO A 397 -6.45 33.46 -2.26
N SER A 398 -5.64 34.35 -2.86
CA SER A 398 -6.16 35.55 -3.54
C SER A 398 -6.94 35.22 -4.82
N SER A 399 -6.79 34.00 -5.36
CA SER A 399 -7.58 33.51 -6.48
C SER A 399 -9.04 33.16 -6.10
N LEU A 400 -9.37 33.13 -4.80
CA LEU A 400 -10.67 32.68 -4.30
C LEU A 400 -11.85 33.42 -4.95
N GLU A 401 -11.79 34.75 -5.10
CA GLU A 401 -12.85 35.52 -5.76
C GLU A 401 -13.14 35.01 -7.18
N ARG A 402 -12.08 34.83 -7.98
CA ARG A 402 -12.18 34.30 -9.35
C ARG A 402 -12.73 32.87 -9.37
N MET A 403 -12.33 32.04 -8.41
CA MET A 403 -12.81 30.65 -8.31
C MET A 403 -14.29 30.60 -7.91
N VAL A 404 -14.71 31.42 -6.95
CA VAL A 404 -16.11 31.55 -6.55
C VAL A 404 -16.96 32.06 -7.71
N GLU A 405 -16.52 33.09 -8.42
CA GLU A 405 -17.24 33.60 -9.59
C GLU A 405 -17.45 32.52 -10.66
N ARG A 406 -16.41 31.70 -10.90
CA ARG A 406 -16.40 30.66 -11.93
C ARG A 406 -17.23 29.42 -11.56
N PHE A 407 -17.22 29.02 -10.29
CA PHE A 407 -17.70 27.69 -9.89
C PHE A 407 -18.90 27.68 -8.93
N LEU A 408 -19.18 28.78 -8.19
CA LEU A 408 -20.24 28.81 -7.17
C LEU A 408 -21.63 28.46 -7.74
N GLY A 409 -21.91 28.88 -8.97
CA GLY A 409 -23.19 28.66 -9.66
C GLY A 409 -23.32 27.32 -10.38
N ARG A 410 -22.26 26.49 -10.46
CA ARG A 410 -22.33 25.16 -11.11
C ARG A 410 -23.07 24.17 -10.22
N GLU A 411 -23.65 23.12 -10.79
CA GLU A 411 -24.50 22.16 -10.03
C GLU A 411 -23.73 21.32 -9.00
N ASP A 412 -22.40 21.25 -9.12
CA ASP A 412 -21.53 20.42 -8.28
C ASP A 412 -21.46 20.90 -6.81
N SER A 413 -22.05 20.10 -5.92
CA SER A 413 -22.09 20.38 -4.49
C SER A 413 -20.74 20.24 -3.80
N GLU A 414 -19.85 19.39 -4.32
CA GLU A 414 -18.54 19.13 -3.69
C GLU A 414 -17.54 20.23 -4.03
N ILE A 415 -17.55 20.73 -5.26
CA ILE A 415 -16.79 21.94 -5.64
C ILE A 415 -17.21 23.13 -4.78
N ARG A 416 -18.52 23.31 -4.56
CA ARG A 416 -19.02 24.34 -3.63
C ARG A 416 -18.50 24.12 -2.22
N SER A 417 -18.47 22.88 -1.71
CA SER A 417 -17.91 22.59 -0.38
C SER A 417 -16.48 23.06 -0.27
N ILE A 418 -15.63 22.76 -1.28
CA ILE A 418 -14.22 23.20 -1.29
C ILE A 418 -14.09 24.73 -1.23
N LEU A 419 -14.92 25.45 -1.99
CA LEU A 419 -14.95 26.92 -1.95
C LEU A 419 -15.38 27.44 -0.57
N PHE A 420 -16.40 26.82 0.05
CA PHE A 420 -16.86 27.22 1.37
C PHE A 420 -15.81 26.92 2.43
N ASP A 421 -15.17 25.75 2.40
CA ASP A 421 -14.10 25.40 3.32
C ASP A 421 -12.97 26.44 3.24
N ALA A 422 -12.57 26.84 2.03
CA ALA A 422 -11.57 27.89 1.84
C ALA A 422 -12.01 29.25 2.40
N ILE A 423 -13.28 29.66 2.20
CA ILE A 423 -13.81 30.91 2.79
C ILE A 423 -13.80 30.84 4.32
N LEU A 424 -14.21 29.70 4.89
CA LEU A 424 -14.27 29.49 6.34
C LEU A 424 -12.87 29.46 6.97
N GLU A 425 -11.91 28.79 6.34
CA GLU A 425 -10.51 28.74 6.78
C GLU A 425 -9.85 30.12 6.82
N LEU A 426 -10.22 31.01 5.88
CA LEU A 426 -9.77 32.41 5.86
C LEU A 426 -10.51 33.31 6.86
N GLY A 427 -11.55 32.82 7.52
CA GLY A 427 -12.41 33.61 8.41
C GLY A 427 -13.37 34.55 7.68
N GLY A 428 -13.64 34.29 6.40
CA GLY A 428 -14.43 35.17 5.52
C GLY A 428 -13.55 35.98 4.57
N GLU A 429 -14.09 36.30 3.39
CA GLU A 429 -13.37 37.07 2.37
C GLU A 429 -14.32 38.16 1.79
N PRO A 430 -14.10 39.45 2.07
CA PRO A 430 -15.03 40.52 1.68
C PRO A 430 -15.33 40.60 0.18
N SER A 431 -14.34 40.26 -0.67
CA SER A 431 -14.49 40.28 -2.12
C SER A 431 -15.52 39.28 -2.65
N VAL A 432 -15.73 38.15 -1.98
CA VAL A 432 -16.73 37.14 -2.41
C VAL A 432 -18.15 37.43 -1.93
N ALA A 433 -18.32 38.33 -0.96
CA ALA A 433 -19.62 38.57 -0.33
C ALA A 433 -20.73 39.01 -1.31
N PRO A 434 -20.48 39.86 -2.33
CA PRO A 434 -21.48 40.20 -3.35
C PRO A 434 -21.95 38.98 -4.17
N LEU A 435 -21.05 38.04 -4.46
CA LEU A 435 -21.36 36.81 -5.20
C LEU A 435 -22.22 35.87 -4.36
N LEU A 436 -21.87 35.71 -3.08
CA LEU A 436 -22.64 34.93 -2.12
C LEU A 436 -24.05 35.52 -1.90
N PHE A 437 -24.14 36.84 -1.72
CA PHE A 437 -25.41 37.55 -1.59
C PHE A 437 -26.32 37.28 -2.80
N ARG A 438 -25.78 37.44 -4.02
CA ARG A 438 -26.51 37.20 -5.27
C ARG A 438 -27.08 35.80 -5.35
N GLU A 439 -26.36 34.79 -4.88
CA GLU A 439 -26.83 33.40 -4.88
C GLU A 439 -27.91 33.13 -3.82
N VAL A 440 -27.78 33.72 -2.61
CA VAL A 440 -28.74 33.55 -1.52
C VAL A 440 -30.13 34.11 -1.87
N ILE A 441 -30.18 35.21 -2.64
CA ILE A 441 -31.44 35.86 -3.02
C ILE A 441 -32.15 35.20 -4.22
N ARG A 442 -31.55 34.19 -4.86
CA ARG A 442 -32.19 33.52 -6.01
C ARG A 442 -33.40 32.71 -5.56
N GLU A 443 -34.40 32.59 -6.42
CA GLU A 443 -35.64 31.86 -6.12
C GLU A 443 -35.42 30.37 -5.83
N ASP A 444 -34.43 29.76 -6.48
CA ASP A 444 -34.06 28.35 -6.33
C ASP A 444 -33.25 28.08 -5.06
N PHE A 445 -32.71 29.10 -4.39
CA PHE A 445 -31.94 28.95 -3.16
C PHE A 445 -32.74 28.26 -2.03
N ILE A 446 -34.03 28.56 -1.92
CA ILE A 446 -34.94 27.93 -0.95
C ILE A 446 -34.99 26.39 -1.16
N GLY A 447 -34.78 25.94 -2.39
CA GLY A 447 -34.78 24.55 -2.80
C GLY A 447 -33.58 23.74 -2.32
N ARG A 448 -32.44 24.39 -2.04
CA ARG A 448 -31.15 23.77 -1.69
C ARG A 448 -31.19 22.95 -0.40
N SER A 449 -30.16 22.13 -0.19
CA SER A 449 -30.05 21.30 1.02
C SER A 449 -29.83 22.16 2.27
N TYR A 450 -30.15 21.60 3.44
CA TYR A 450 -29.92 22.26 4.73
C TYR A 450 -28.44 22.65 4.93
N LEU A 451 -27.53 21.73 4.60
CA LEU A 451 -26.08 21.95 4.75
C LEU A 451 -25.59 23.08 3.84
N GLU A 452 -25.99 23.10 2.58
CA GLU A 452 -25.61 24.18 1.66
C GLU A 452 -26.12 25.52 2.14
N LYS A 453 -27.40 25.63 2.54
CA LYS A 453 -27.95 26.87 3.10
C LYS A 453 -27.10 27.37 4.26
N ARG A 454 -26.69 26.47 5.15
CA ARG A 454 -25.86 26.80 6.30
C ARG A 454 -24.50 27.34 5.84
N LEU A 455 -23.82 26.67 4.92
CA LEU A 455 -22.53 27.10 4.38
C LEU A 455 -22.61 28.48 3.71
N PHE A 456 -23.64 28.73 2.88
CA PHE A 456 -23.86 30.03 2.24
C PHE A 456 -24.05 31.15 3.27
N PHE A 457 -24.93 30.96 4.26
CA PHE A 457 -25.17 31.97 5.28
C PHE A 457 -23.96 32.19 6.18
N SER A 458 -23.25 31.13 6.56
CA SER A 458 -22.02 31.23 7.36
C SER A 458 -20.92 31.98 6.61
N ALA A 459 -20.65 31.60 5.36
CA ALA A 459 -19.67 32.27 4.52
C ALA A 459 -20.04 33.74 4.28
N LEU A 460 -21.31 34.06 4.04
CA LEU A 460 -21.76 35.43 3.84
C LEU A 460 -21.64 36.28 5.11
N LEU A 461 -22.01 35.74 6.27
CA LEU A 461 -21.89 36.45 7.55
C LEU A 461 -20.45 36.80 7.89
N LEU A 462 -19.54 35.81 7.77
CA LEU A 462 -18.11 35.99 8.00
C LEU A 462 -17.48 36.98 7.02
N SER A 463 -17.87 36.89 5.74
CA SER A 463 -17.31 37.75 4.70
C SER A 463 -17.83 39.19 4.77
N ASN A 464 -19.13 39.38 5.07
CA ASN A 464 -19.74 40.70 5.19
C ASN A 464 -21.08 40.67 5.95
N LYS A 465 -21.06 41.13 7.20
CA LYS A 465 -22.26 41.25 8.06
C LYS A 465 -23.36 42.12 7.45
N VAL A 466 -23.02 43.21 6.75
CA VAL A 466 -24.03 44.13 6.19
C VAL A 466 -24.83 43.43 5.10
N LEU A 467 -24.15 42.77 4.16
CA LEU A 467 -24.80 42.01 3.09
C LEU A 467 -25.55 40.79 3.63
N PHE A 468 -25.06 40.16 4.71
CA PHE A 468 -25.84 39.12 5.41
C PHE A 468 -27.17 39.65 5.94
N VAL A 469 -27.15 40.81 6.62
CA VAL A 469 -28.36 41.45 7.14
C VAL A 469 -29.32 41.82 6.01
N GLU A 470 -28.80 42.32 4.89
CA GLU A 470 -29.60 42.60 3.69
C GLU A 470 -30.21 41.33 3.11
N ALA A 471 -29.44 40.25 2.96
CA ALA A 471 -29.96 38.96 2.49
C ALA A 471 -31.07 38.44 3.41
N LEU A 472 -30.89 38.58 4.72
CA LEU A 472 -31.91 38.18 5.69
C LEU A 472 -33.19 38.99 5.54
N LYS A 473 -33.09 40.31 5.31
CA LYS A 473 -34.25 41.18 5.05
C LYS A 473 -34.98 40.76 3.77
N GLU A 474 -34.25 40.47 2.70
CA GLU A 474 -34.83 39.99 1.43
C GLU A 474 -35.55 38.64 1.61
N VAL A 475 -34.92 37.68 2.30
CA VAL A 475 -35.55 36.37 2.58
C VAL A 475 -36.79 36.53 3.46
N LEU A 476 -36.77 37.43 4.44
CA LEU A 476 -37.91 37.74 5.31
C LEU A 476 -39.08 38.41 4.56
N ALA A 477 -38.75 39.25 3.57
CA ALA A 477 -39.70 39.92 2.70
C ALA A 477 -40.28 38.97 1.64
N SER A 478 -39.49 37.99 1.19
CA SER A 478 -39.94 36.96 0.26
C SER A 478 -41.02 36.07 0.93
N PHE A 479 -42.19 35.97 0.30
CA PHE A 479 -43.29 35.14 0.80
C PHE A 479 -43.61 34.02 -0.19
N PRO A 480 -43.06 32.81 0.01
CA PRO A 480 -43.32 31.72 -0.91
C PRO A 480 -44.77 31.23 -0.78
N GLY A 481 -45.32 30.78 -1.91
CA GLY A 481 -46.63 30.14 -1.97
C GLY A 481 -46.73 28.92 -1.05
N TRP A 482 -47.95 28.40 -0.86
CA TRP A 482 -48.24 27.35 0.13
C TRP A 482 -47.31 26.11 0.02
N ARG A 483 -46.88 25.74 -1.20
CA ARG A 483 -45.97 24.61 -1.46
C ARG A 483 -44.51 24.84 -1.01
N GLY A 484 -44.02 26.08 -0.99
CA GLY A 484 -42.63 26.42 -0.62
C GLY A 484 -42.44 26.79 0.86
N ARG A 485 -43.55 26.92 1.61
CA ARG A 485 -43.57 27.46 2.97
C ARG A 485 -42.64 26.73 3.94
N LYS A 486 -42.65 25.39 3.94
CA LYS A 486 -41.83 24.60 4.88
C LYS A 486 -40.33 24.79 4.63
N LYS A 487 -39.92 24.77 3.36
CA LYS A 487 -38.52 25.00 2.97
C LYS A 487 -38.05 26.43 3.29
N TRP A 488 -38.94 27.41 3.19
CA TRP A 488 -38.64 28.79 3.58
C TRP A 488 -38.51 28.96 5.10
N GLU A 489 -39.39 28.35 5.89
CA GLU A 489 -39.24 28.34 7.36
C GLU A 489 -37.93 27.67 7.78
N GLU A 490 -37.52 26.61 7.07
CA GLU A 490 -36.20 25.98 7.26
C GLU A 490 -35.05 26.93 6.89
N THR A 491 -35.12 27.62 5.75
CA THR A 491 -34.10 28.60 5.35
C THR A 491 -33.93 29.71 6.38
N LEU A 492 -35.04 30.26 6.91
CA LEU A 492 -34.98 31.22 8.01
C LEU A 492 -34.40 30.60 9.28
N GLY A 493 -34.79 29.37 9.60
CA GLY A 493 -34.24 28.63 10.73
C GLY A 493 -32.72 28.53 10.65
N VAL A 494 -32.19 28.14 9.49
CA VAL A 494 -30.76 28.05 9.21
C VAL A 494 -30.08 29.42 9.37
N ALA A 495 -30.60 30.46 8.72
CA ALA A 495 -30.01 31.80 8.79
C ALA A 495 -29.96 32.33 10.24
N PHE A 496 -31.03 32.12 11.01
CA PHE A 496 -31.08 32.50 12.42
C PHE A 496 -30.08 31.70 13.26
N THR A 497 -29.96 30.39 13.05
CA THR A 497 -28.98 29.58 13.79
C THR A 497 -27.55 30.03 13.51
N VAL A 498 -27.21 30.30 12.24
CA VAL A 498 -25.89 30.83 11.86
C VAL A 498 -25.60 32.15 12.57
N ALA A 499 -26.56 33.08 12.55
CA ALA A 499 -26.41 34.37 13.22
C ALA A 499 -26.35 34.25 14.77
N MET A 500 -27.01 33.26 15.36
CA MET A 500 -27.00 33.01 16.81
C MET A 500 -25.75 32.28 17.31
N ASP A 501 -25.05 31.58 16.42
CA ASP A 501 -23.83 30.83 16.73
C ASP A 501 -22.55 31.62 16.41
N SER A 502 -22.67 32.70 15.62
CA SER A 502 -21.58 33.63 15.33
C SER A 502 -21.42 34.67 16.45
N GLU A 503 -20.17 35.07 16.70
CA GLU A 503 -19.84 36.19 17.59
C GLU A 503 -20.08 37.56 16.92
N ASP A 504 -20.20 37.58 15.58
CA ASP A 504 -20.28 38.80 14.77
C ASP A 504 -21.65 39.49 14.82
N MET A 505 -22.69 38.77 15.26
CA MET A 505 -24.05 39.29 15.34
C MET A 505 -24.62 39.22 16.76
N ALA A 506 -24.97 40.39 17.31
CA ALA A 506 -25.58 40.43 18.62
C ALA A 506 -27.01 39.87 18.57
N PHE A 507 -27.35 39.02 19.55
CA PHE A 507 -28.70 38.46 19.69
C PHE A 507 -29.83 39.51 19.62
N ARG A 508 -29.61 40.68 20.23
CA ARG A 508 -30.59 41.79 20.22
C ARG A 508 -30.79 42.37 18.82
N GLU A 509 -29.73 42.45 18.03
CA GLU A 509 -29.76 42.95 16.65
C GLU A 509 -30.58 42.01 15.77
N LEU A 510 -30.31 40.71 15.85
CA LEU A 510 -31.07 39.69 15.12
C LEU A 510 -32.56 39.68 15.52
N LYS A 511 -32.85 39.72 16.83
CA LYS A 511 -34.23 39.82 17.32
C LYS A 511 -34.94 41.07 16.79
N GLY A 512 -34.28 42.22 16.83
CA GLY A 512 -34.82 43.48 16.33
C GLY A 512 -35.16 43.42 14.84
N LEU A 513 -34.31 42.78 14.02
CA LEU A 513 -34.59 42.57 12.59
C LEU A 513 -35.83 41.71 12.35
N ILE A 514 -35.97 40.61 13.10
CA ILE A 514 -37.10 39.69 12.97
C ILE A 514 -38.41 40.38 13.38
N GLU A 515 -38.41 41.11 14.50
CA GLU A 515 -39.59 41.86 14.97
C GLU A 515 -39.96 43.00 14.00
N ALA A 516 -38.97 43.74 13.51
CA ALA A 516 -39.18 44.83 12.54
C ALA A 516 -39.73 44.35 11.19
N SER A 517 -39.50 43.08 10.82
CA SER A 517 -40.06 42.51 9.58
C SER A 517 -41.59 42.42 9.58
N GLY A 518 -42.23 42.44 10.76
CA GLY A 518 -43.68 42.22 10.91
C GLY A 518 -44.14 40.80 10.53
N ASN A 519 -43.22 39.90 10.15
CA ASN A 519 -43.54 38.57 9.69
C ASN A 519 -43.80 37.63 10.87
N LYS A 520 -45.09 37.49 11.24
CA LYS A 520 -45.54 36.64 12.36
C LYS A 520 -45.02 35.20 12.30
N ARG A 521 -44.72 34.67 11.10
CA ARG A 521 -44.16 33.31 10.99
C ARG A 521 -42.67 33.28 11.26
N ALA A 522 -41.91 34.26 10.80
CA ALA A 522 -40.50 34.38 11.16
C ALA A 522 -40.33 34.47 12.69
N VAL A 523 -41.19 35.25 13.36
CA VAL A 523 -41.25 35.31 14.84
C VAL A 523 -41.52 33.93 15.45
N LYS A 524 -42.45 33.15 14.89
CA LYS A 524 -42.69 31.76 15.37
C LYS A 524 -41.52 30.82 15.12
N VAL A 525 -40.79 30.96 14.01
CA VAL A 525 -39.57 30.19 13.75
C VAL A 525 -38.52 30.51 14.80
N TRP A 526 -38.30 31.81 15.06
CA TRP A 526 -37.41 32.31 16.11
C TRP A 526 -37.75 31.78 17.50
N GLU A 527 -39.00 31.89 17.94
CA GLU A 527 -39.46 31.36 19.24
C GLU A 527 -39.30 29.85 19.38
N ARG A 528 -39.43 29.09 18.28
CA ARG A 528 -39.17 27.64 18.29
C ARG A 528 -37.70 27.34 18.51
N LEU A 529 -36.81 28.07 17.85
CA LEU A 529 -35.37 27.91 18.01
C LEU A 529 -34.91 28.24 19.44
N LEU A 530 -35.45 29.32 20.03
CA LEU A 530 -35.15 29.68 21.42
C LEU A 530 -35.54 28.56 22.40
N ARG A 531 -36.78 28.07 22.28
CA ARG A 531 -37.26 26.96 23.13
C ARG A 531 -36.42 25.70 22.98
N ALA A 532 -35.99 25.38 21.75
CA ALA A 532 -35.12 24.22 21.51
C ALA A 532 -33.74 24.39 22.18
N ARG A 533 -33.17 25.60 22.20
CA ARG A 533 -31.87 25.87 22.81
C ARG A 533 -31.93 25.93 24.34
N GLU A 534 -33.04 26.43 24.89
CA GLU A 534 -33.29 26.47 26.34
C GLU A 534 -33.60 25.08 26.91
N GLY A 535 -34.24 24.19 26.15
CA GLY A 535 -34.48 22.80 26.58
C GLY A 535 -33.29 21.85 26.40
N ALA A 536 -32.23 22.28 25.71
CA ALA A 536 -30.99 21.53 25.50
C ALA A 536 -29.84 21.96 26.43
N ARG A 537 -30.00 23.08 27.14
CA ARG A 537 -29.14 23.51 28.26
C ARG A 537 -29.71 22.94 29.56
#